data_AF-A0A1F6WB83-F1
#
_entry.id   AF-A0A1F6WB83-F1
#
_cell.length_a   1.000
_cell.length_b   1.000
_cell.length_c   1.000
_cell.angle_alpha   90.00
_cell.angle_beta   90.00
_cell.angle_gamma   90.00
#
_symmetry.space_group_name_H-M   'P 1'
#
loop_
_entity.id
_entity.type
_entity.pdbx_description
1 polymer ?
#
loop_
_entity_poly.entity_id
_entity_poly.type
_entity_poly.pdbx_seq_one_letter_code
_entity_poly.pdbx_strand_id
1 'polypeptide(L)'
;MIDTVKIRIPREKMRTLAGEHFPKWELVGQDARKYKRLAKNPTPTQKKENYFPKLWSYARWLDGKYQSVYIIIEFSVPKLLFQNSLYEVVENDFRAVILALKERLQEMGEIVSMETLENAEVMSVHASKNIILKEYITLSILKELRKINISKKFHLSEEKFKNGGHILHIYTDIHSVSFYDKLFELDQGPTKAFDKDQTPSQKMLYSKIKKLNPMLEVLRMEVRLIRRPKMNSVLKNLGFKENPTLKDVFKKDICQKIVLFYWEEVIKGENIFLFELSNNPMKLYARILQTNPKIKVKEAMNLVALSVLAKDDGGIREFRTLTEKRTKQRNWYRISDGIKKLNKLAEKQPLHSWVKQIDDAIKEFKPLKESDVIP
;
A
#
# COMPACT_ATOMS: atom_id res chain seq x y z
N MET A 1 6.96 -5.16 -5.48
CA MET A 1 6.99 -6.58 -5.06
C MET A 1 5.76 -6.92 -4.26
N ILE A 2 5.48 -8.21 -4.10
CA ILE A 2 4.47 -8.68 -3.15
C ILE A 2 4.94 -8.35 -1.74
N ASP A 3 4.05 -7.80 -0.92
CA ASP A 3 4.37 -7.46 0.46
C ASP A 3 3.61 -8.34 1.45
N THR A 4 2.29 -8.30 1.42
CA THR A 4 1.46 -9.02 2.36
C THR A 4 0.38 -9.76 1.60
N VAL A 5 0.12 -10.99 2.00
CA VAL A 5 -0.90 -11.83 1.38
C VAL A 5 -1.75 -12.49 2.44
N LYS A 6 -3.03 -12.69 2.10
CA LYS A 6 -3.98 -13.44 2.90
C LYS A 6 -4.50 -14.57 2.06
N ILE A 7 -4.24 -15.80 2.47
CA ILE A 7 -4.68 -17.01 1.79
C ILE A 7 -5.73 -17.74 2.61
N ARG A 8 -6.54 -18.54 1.92
CA ARG A 8 -7.55 -19.42 2.52
C ARG A 8 -7.24 -20.86 2.14
N ILE A 9 -7.18 -21.73 3.14
CA ILE A 9 -6.95 -23.17 2.96
C ILE A 9 -8.11 -23.95 3.60
N PRO A 10 -8.71 -24.92 2.90
CA PRO A 10 -9.71 -25.80 3.50
C PRO A 10 -9.15 -26.57 4.70
N ARG A 11 -9.93 -26.69 5.77
CA ARG A 11 -9.46 -27.27 7.05
C ARG A 11 -9.03 -28.72 6.89
N GLU A 12 -9.67 -29.49 6.00
CA GLU A 12 -9.35 -30.88 5.70
C GLU A 12 -7.97 -31.06 5.04
N LYS A 13 -7.40 -30.00 4.45
CA LYS A 13 -6.04 -30.02 3.88
C LYS A 13 -4.95 -29.69 4.89
N MET A 14 -5.31 -29.47 6.16
CA MET A 14 -4.37 -29.12 7.22
C MET A 14 -4.52 -30.09 8.40
N ARG A 15 -3.39 -30.56 8.94
CA ARG A 15 -3.36 -31.41 10.13
C ARG A 15 -2.84 -30.61 11.32
N THR A 16 -3.65 -30.49 12.37
CA THR A 16 -3.21 -29.86 13.63
C THR A 16 -2.50 -30.89 14.50
N LEU A 17 -1.31 -30.54 14.97
CA LEU A 17 -0.60 -31.30 15.99
C LEU A 17 -1.15 -30.99 17.38
N ALA A 18 -1.26 -32.02 18.21
CA ALA A 18 -1.59 -31.88 19.63
C ALA A 18 -0.30 -31.81 20.45
N GLY A 19 -0.25 -30.91 21.43
CA GLY A 19 0.89 -30.74 22.33
C GLY A 19 0.79 -29.44 23.10
N GLU A 20 1.30 -29.42 24.33
CA GLU A 20 1.21 -28.23 25.20
C GLU A 20 2.11 -27.07 24.73
N HIS A 21 3.16 -27.37 23.96
CA HIS A 21 4.11 -26.39 23.44
C HIS A 21 3.59 -25.64 22.20
N PHE A 22 2.54 -26.14 21.54
CA PHE A 22 1.94 -25.45 20.40
C PHE A 22 0.92 -24.42 20.87
N PRO A 23 0.81 -23.27 20.18
CA PRO A 23 -0.27 -22.32 20.46
C PRO A 23 -1.64 -23.00 20.26
N LYS A 24 -2.64 -22.60 21.05
CA LYS A 24 -3.99 -23.15 20.99
C LYS A 24 -4.90 -22.26 20.14
N TRP A 25 -5.96 -22.85 19.59
CA TRP A 25 -7.04 -22.11 18.94
C TRP A 25 -7.94 -21.48 20.00
N GLU A 26 -7.97 -20.16 20.08
CA GLU A 26 -8.69 -19.40 21.10
C GLU A 26 -9.86 -18.63 20.50
N LEU A 27 -10.97 -18.56 21.25
CA LEU A 27 -12.13 -17.75 20.86
C LEU A 27 -11.79 -16.26 21.01
N VAL A 28 -11.79 -15.54 19.89
CA VAL A 28 -11.53 -14.09 19.86
C VAL A 28 -12.77 -13.27 19.52
N GLY A 29 -13.89 -13.93 19.20
CA GLY A 29 -15.17 -13.26 18.99
C GLY A 29 -16.27 -14.23 18.59
N GLN A 30 -17.51 -13.85 18.90
CA GLN A 30 -18.70 -14.59 18.53
C GLN A 30 -19.71 -13.63 17.92
N ASP A 31 -20.21 -13.95 16.73
CA ASP A 31 -21.27 -13.21 16.06
C ASP A 31 -22.65 -13.72 16.54
N ALA A 32 -23.65 -12.84 16.55
CA ALA A 32 -25.05 -13.13 16.84
C ALA A 32 -25.61 -14.27 15.97
N ARG A 33 -25.03 -14.50 14.78
CA ARG A 33 -25.42 -15.56 13.84
C ARG A 33 -24.79 -16.94 14.11
N LYS A 34 -24.33 -17.22 15.34
CA LYS A 34 -23.69 -18.50 15.74
C LYS A 34 -22.38 -18.82 15.00
N TYR A 35 -21.61 -17.80 14.60
CA TYR A 35 -20.24 -17.99 14.13
C TYR A 35 -19.26 -17.69 15.27
N LYS A 36 -18.29 -18.58 15.47
CA LYS A 36 -17.18 -18.38 16.40
C LYS A 36 -15.92 -18.08 15.61
N ARG A 37 -15.33 -16.91 15.85
CA ARG A 37 -14.01 -16.55 15.31
C ARG A 37 -12.95 -17.08 16.26
N LEU A 38 -12.13 -18.00 15.76
CA LEU A 38 -11.01 -18.59 16.49
C LEU A 38 -9.71 -18.00 15.94
N ALA A 39 -8.77 -17.63 16.78
CA ALA A 39 -7.42 -17.24 16.37
C ALA A 39 -6.38 -18.20 16.95
N LYS A 40 -5.27 -18.38 16.24
CA LYS A 40 -4.10 -19.10 16.74
C LYS A 40 -2.91 -18.17 16.64
N ASN A 41 -2.61 -17.50 17.75
CA ASN A 41 -1.54 -16.51 17.81
C ASN A 41 -0.21 -17.20 18.19
N PRO A 42 0.93 -16.74 17.65
CA PRO A 42 2.23 -17.24 18.08
C PRO A 42 2.47 -16.89 19.56
N THR A 43 3.20 -17.75 20.26
CA THR A 43 3.53 -17.57 21.68
C THR A 43 4.41 -16.33 21.89
N PRO A 44 4.48 -15.77 23.10
CA PRO A 44 5.37 -14.64 23.40
C PRO A 44 6.84 -14.93 23.08
N THR A 45 7.31 -16.16 23.31
CA THR A 45 8.68 -16.59 22.98
C THR A 45 8.90 -16.63 21.47
N GLN A 46 7.99 -17.25 20.73
CA GLN A 46 8.03 -17.29 19.27
C GLN A 46 8.13 -15.89 18.65
N LYS A 47 7.30 -14.94 19.12
CA LYS A 47 7.31 -13.54 18.65
C LYS A 47 8.64 -12.80 18.87
N LYS A 48 9.46 -13.22 19.84
CA LYS A 48 10.77 -12.61 20.10
C LYS A 48 11.84 -13.12 19.14
N GLU A 49 11.72 -14.37 18.71
CA GLU A 49 12.73 -15.01 17.87
C GLU A 49 12.49 -14.72 16.39
N ASN A 50 11.23 -14.79 15.96
CA ASN A 50 10.91 -14.76 14.54
C ASN A 50 9.54 -14.15 14.23
N TYR A 51 9.35 -13.78 12.98
CA TYR A 51 8.05 -13.42 12.40
C TYR A 51 7.20 -14.67 12.13
N PHE A 52 5.93 -14.61 12.52
CA PHE A 52 4.94 -15.68 12.32
C PHE A 52 3.70 -15.16 11.58
N PRO A 53 3.06 -15.99 10.75
CA PRO A 53 1.79 -15.66 10.13
C PRO A 53 0.68 -15.53 11.18
N LYS A 54 -0.34 -14.72 10.87
CA LYS A 54 -1.58 -14.66 11.64
C LYS A 54 -2.54 -15.75 11.15
N LEU A 55 -3.05 -16.53 12.08
CA LEU A 55 -3.99 -17.61 11.80
C LEU A 55 -5.35 -17.33 12.44
N TRP A 56 -6.41 -17.47 11.66
CA TRP A 56 -7.76 -17.51 12.21
C TRP A 56 -8.68 -18.43 11.41
N SER A 57 -9.77 -18.83 12.04
CA SER A 57 -10.82 -19.65 11.47
C SER A 57 -12.19 -19.10 11.87
N TYR A 58 -13.18 -19.36 11.03
CA TYR A 58 -14.59 -19.19 11.39
C TYR A 58 -15.21 -20.57 11.56
N ALA A 59 -15.53 -20.90 12.80
CA ALA A 59 -16.28 -22.10 13.13
C ALA A 59 -17.78 -21.80 13.09
N ARG A 60 -18.54 -22.66 12.42
CA ARG A 60 -20.01 -22.60 12.36
C ARG A 60 -20.62 -23.83 12.98
N TRP A 61 -21.82 -23.70 13.54
CA TRP A 61 -22.58 -24.83 14.06
C TRP A 61 -23.06 -25.71 12.89
N LEU A 62 -22.58 -26.94 12.84
CA LEU A 62 -22.95 -27.96 11.86
C LEU A 62 -23.05 -29.32 12.55
N ASP A 63 -24.15 -30.03 12.34
CA ASP A 63 -24.35 -31.40 12.83
C ASP A 63 -24.10 -31.54 14.35
N GLY A 64 -24.64 -30.61 15.13
CA GLY A 64 -24.54 -30.63 16.60
C GLY A 64 -23.18 -30.20 17.17
N LYS A 65 -22.21 -29.78 16.35
CA LYS A 65 -20.90 -29.28 16.81
C LYS A 65 -20.40 -28.07 16.03
N TYR A 66 -19.49 -27.29 16.62
CA TYR A 66 -18.81 -26.22 15.91
C TYR A 66 -17.70 -26.79 15.02
N GLN A 67 -17.76 -26.52 13.72
CA GLN A 67 -16.77 -26.98 12.74
C GLN A 67 -16.15 -25.81 11.99
N SER A 68 -14.82 -25.81 11.92
CA SER A 68 -14.03 -24.89 11.10
C SER A 68 -13.94 -25.43 9.67
N VAL A 69 -14.39 -24.65 8.68
CA VAL A 69 -14.33 -25.08 7.27
C VAL A 69 -13.02 -24.66 6.60
N TYR A 70 -12.46 -23.52 7.00
CA TYR A 70 -11.24 -22.97 6.41
C TYR A 70 -10.33 -22.40 7.49
N ILE A 71 -9.03 -22.45 7.24
CA ILE A 71 -8.02 -21.65 7.93
C ILE A 71 -7.64 -20.48 7.03
N ILE A 72 -7.61 -19.30 7.61
CA ILE A 72 -7.14 -18.09 6.96
C ILE A 72 -5.77 -17.77 7.53
N ILE A 73 -4.81 -17.53 6.63
CA ILE A 73 -3.41 -17.26 6.93
C ILE A 73 -3.06 -15.92 6.32
N GLU A 74 -2.65 -14.95 7.13
CA GLU A 74 -2.17 -13.64 6.68
C GLU A 74 -0.72 -13.43 7.09
N PHE A 75 0.13 -13.03 6.15
CA PHE A 75 1.55 -12.85 6.43
C PHE A 75 2.20 -11.83 5.50
N SER A 76 3.17 -11.12 6.04
CA SER A 76 4.13 -10.32 5.29
C SER A 76 5.21 -11.24 4.73
N VAL A 77 5.26 -11.31 3.41
CA VAL A 77 6.21 -12.09 2.63
C VAL A 77 7.68 -11.71 2.92
N PRO A 78 8.08 -10.43 2.89
CA PRO A 78 9.47 -10.07 3.16
C PRO A 78 9.85 -10.32 4.63
N LYS A 79 8.95 -10.12 5.59
CA LYS A 79 9.25 -10.43 7.01
C LYS A 79 9.40 -11.92 7.26
N LEU A 80 8.59 -12.73 6.59
CA LEU A 80 8.70 -14.18 6.70
C LEU A 80 10.09 -14.67 6.26
N LEU A 81 10.62 -14.10 5.18
CA LEU A 81 11.90 -14.53 4.60
C LEU A 81 13.11 -13.81 5.21
N PHE A 82 13.04 -12.49 5.40
CA PHE A 82 14.20 -11.65 5.78
C PHE A 82 14.10 -11.09 7.20
N GLN A 83 13.04 -11.41 7.94
CA GLN A 83 12.74 -10.82 9.25
C GLN A 83 12.66 -9.29 9.21
N ASN A 84 12.45 -8.66 8.05
CA ASN A 84 12.24 -7.23 7.89
C ASN A 84 11.41 -6.94 6.64
N SER A 85 10.79 -5.75 6.57
CA SER A 85 9.98 -5.32 5.41
C SER A 85 10.65 -4.24 4.55
N LEU A 86 11.94 -3.97 4.74
CA LEU A 86 12.70 -3.06 3.87
C LEU A 86 13.19 -3.79 2.62
N TYR A 87 13.68 -5.02 2.77
CA TYR A 87 14.09 -5.82 1.63
C TYR A 87 12.88 -6.39 0.91
N GLU A 88 12.93 -6.35 -0.41
CA GLU A 88 11.82 -6.77 -1.25
C GLU A 88 12.08 -8.17 -1.83
N VAL A 89 11.06 -9.02 -1.79
CA VAL A 89 11.12 -10.36 -2.39
C VAL A 89 10.93 -10.31 -3.91
N VAL A 90 11.54 -11.25 -4.62
CA VAL A 90 11.36 -11.45 -6.07
C VAL A 90 10.73 -12.80 -6.36
N GLU A 91 10.25 -13.01 -7.59
CA GLU A 91 9.64 -14.28 -8.03
C GLU A 91 10.49 -15.52 -7.70
N ASN A 92 11.82 -15.43 -7.86
CA ASN A 92 12.73 -16.53 -7.57
C ASN A 92 12.78 -16.92 -6.09
N ASP A 93 12.36 -16.03 -5.19
CA ASP A 93 12.27 -16.29 -3.75
C ASP A 93 11.05 -17.17 -3.39
N PHE A 94 10.15 -17.47 -4.35
CA PHE A 94 8.87 -18.13 -4.09
C PHE A 94 9.03 -19.44 -3.29
N ARG A 95 9.93 -20.32 -3.73
CA ARG A 95 10.15 -21.61 -3.06
C ARG A 95 10.63 -21.43 -1.62
N ALA A 96 11.52 -20.47 -1.39
CA ALA A 96 12.02 -20.16 -0.05
C ALA A 96 10.90 -19.59 0.84
N VAL A 97 10.03 -18.75 0.30
CA VAL A 97 8.85 -18.23 1.00
C VAL A 97 7.89 -19.35 1.39
N ILE A 98 7.58 -20.29 0.48
CA ILE A 98 6.67 -21.40 0.79
C ILE A 98 7.29 -22.33 1.84
N LEU A 99 8.60 -22.59 1.76
CA LEU A 99 9.30 -23.39 2.76
C LEU A 99 9.25 -22.71 4.13
N ALA A 100 9.61 -21.43 4.22
CA ALA A 100 9.55 -20.65 5.45
C ALA A 100 8.12 -20.60 6.01
N LEU A 101 7.10 -20.43 5.17
CA LEU A 101 5.70 -20.43 5.60
C LEU A 101 5.33 -21.80 6.21
N LYS A 102 5.68 -22.88 5.52
CA LYS A 102 5.41 -24.25 5.99
C LYS A 102 6.08 -24.51 7.33
N GLU A 103 7.34 -24.12 7.49
CA GLU A 103 8.09 -24.26 8.75
C GLU A 103 7.42 -23.47 9.88
N ARG A 104 7.04 -22.20 9.65
CA ARG A 104 6.32 -21.41 10.66
C ARG A 104 4.97 -22.01 11.03
N LEU A 105 4.23 -22.54 10.07
CA LEU A 105 2.97 -23.21 10.36
C LEU A 105 3.20 -24.47 11.20
N GLN A 106 4.24 -25.25 10.90
CA GLN A 106 4.60 -26.44 11.65
C GLN A 106 5.03 -26.10 13.09
N GLU A 107 5.81 -25.04 13.30
CA GLU A 107 6.17 -24.50 14.63
C GLU A 107 4.92 -24.02 15.40
N MET A 108 3.89 -23.56 14.68
CA MET A 108 2.59 -23.25 15.25
C MET A 108 1.69 -24.48 15.39
N GLY A 109 2.16 -25.69 15.10
CA GLY A 109 1.42 -26.95 15.22
C GLY A 109 0.40 -27.19 14.10
N GLU A 110 0.58 -26.60 12.92
CA GLU A 110 -0.26 -26.81 11.74
C GLU A 110 0.58 -27.34 10.57
N ILE A 111 0.27 -28.56 10.10
CA ILE A 111 0.95 -29.21 8.99
C ILE A 111 0.14 -29.04 7.72
N VAL A 112 0.81 -28.67 6.64
CA VAL A 112 0.25 -28.48 5.30
C VAL A 112 1.29 -28.84 4.24
N SER A 113 0.85 -29.33 3.07
CA SER A 113 1.75 -29.62 1.96
C SER A 113 2.16 -28.34 1.21
N MET A 114 3.35 -28.37 0.60
CA MET A 114 3.83 -27.27 -0.25
C MET A 114 2.83 -26.97 -1.38
N GLU A 115 2.35 -28.00 -2.06
CA GLU A 115 1.37 -27.90 -3.14
C GLU A 115 0.07 -27.19 -2.69
N THR A 116 -0.39 -27.47 -1.46
CA THR A 116 -1.58 -26.81 -0.91
C THR A 116 -1.33 -25.33 -0.66
N LEU A 117 -0.14 -24.95 -0.19
CA LEU A 117 0.23 -23.55 0.00
C LEU A 117 0.37 -22.82 -1.33
N GLU A 118 1.06 -23.41 -2.31
CA GLU A 118 1.27 -22.81 -3.64
C GLU A 118 -0.06 -22.53 -4.36
N ASN A 119 -1.00 -23.48 -4.28
CA ASN A 119 -2.31 -23.37 -4.90
C ASN A 119 -3.38 -22.77 -3.96
N ALA A 120 -2.98 -22.25 -2.81
CA ALA A 120 -3.91 -21.65 -1.86
C ALA A 120 -4.59 -20.44 -2.48
N GLU A 121 -5.87 -20.31 -2.22
CA GLU A 121 -6.69 -19.25 -2.77
C GLU A 121 -6.42 -17.93 -2.07
N VAL A 122 -6.18 -16.87 -2.84
CA VAL A 122 -5.86 -15.55 -2.30
C VAL A 122 -7.13 -14.76 -2.01
N MET A 123 -7.21 -14.22 -0.80
CA MET A 123 -8.31 -13.39 -0.31
C MET A 123 -7.99 -11.90 -0.37
N SER A 124 -6.71 -11.54 -0.16
CA SER A 124 -6.18 -10.19 -0.31
C SER A 124 -4.70 -10.23 -0.67
N VAL A 125 -4.25 -9.22 -1.41
CA VAL A 125 -2.84 -9.04 -1.79
C VAL A 125 -2.45 -7.58 -1.65
N HIS A 126 -1.28 -7.34 -1.06
CA HIS A 126 -0.65 -6.04 -0.99
C HIS A 126 0.59 -6.05 -1.88
N ALA A 127 0.67 -5.10 -2.79
CA ALA A 127 1.81 -4.87 -3.66
C ALA A 127 2.46 -3.55 -3.27
N SER A 128 3.79 -3.49 -3.22
CA SER A 128 4.49 -2.27 -2.84
C SER A 128 5.73 -2.04 -3.67
N LYS A 129 6.29 -0.84 -3.60
CA LYS A 129 7.61 -0.51 -4.11
C LYS A 129 8.34 0.41 -3.15
N ASN A 130 9.54 0.01 -2.74
CA ASN A 130 10.49 0.87 -2.03
C ASN A 130 11.34 1.64 -3.05
N ILE A 131 11.47 2.96 -2.85
CA ILE A 131 12.08 3.90 -3.78
C ILE A 131 13.14 4.69 -3.01
N ILE A 132 14.42 4.41 -3.28
CA ILE A 132 15.52 5.24 -2.77
C ILE A 132 15.43 6.60 -3.46
N LEU A 133 15.31 7.66 -2.68
CA LEU A 133 15.30 9.04 -3.16
C LEU A 133 16.74 9.55 -3.28
N LYS A 134 16.99 10.40 -4.28
CA LYS A 134 18.33 10.96 -4.54
C LYS A 134 18.48 12.39 -4.01
N GLU A 135 17.55 13.26 -4.41
CA GLU A 135 17.61 14.71 -4.16
C GLU A 135 16.46 15.21 -3.29
N TYR A 136 15.56 14.31 -2.89
CA TYR A 136 14.36 14.64 -2.13
C TYR A 136 14.34 13.87 -0.82
N ILE A 137 13.90 14.56 0.22
CA ILE A 137 13.48 13.90 1.46
C ILE A 137 12.05 13.40 1.30
N THR A 138 11.72 12.29 1.96
CA THR A 138 10.39 11.67 1.85
C THR A 138 9.28 12.66 2.22
N LEU A 139 9.52 13.50 3.23
CA LEU A 139 8.56 14.51 3.69
C LEU A 139 8.16 15.52 2.61
N SER A 140 9.09 15.96 1.75
CA SER A 140 8.75 16.96 0.72
C SER A 140 7.83 16.38 -0.34
N ILE A 141 8.03 15.11 -0.72
CA ILE A 141 7.15 14.40 -1.64
C ILE A 141 5.77 14.20 -1.02
N LEU A 142 5.70 13.77 0.26
CA LEU A 142 4.41 13.57 0.95
C LEU A 142 3.60 14.87 1.04
N LYS A 143 4.26 16.02 1.21
CA LYS A 143 3.61 17.35 1.19
C LYS A 143 3.03 17.72 -0.17
N GLU A 144 3.59 17.23 -1.27
CA GLU A 144 3.01 17.44 -2.59
C GLU A 144 1.87 16.43 -2.86
N LEU A 145 2.08 15.16 -2.48
CA LEU A 145 1.08 14.11 -2.65
C LEU A 145 -0.19 14.34 -1.83
N ARG A 146 -0.15 15.05 -0.71
CA ARG A 146 -1.37 15.37 0.06
C ARG A 146 -2.35 16.29 -0.68
N LYS A 147 -1.87 17.04 -1.67
CA LYS A 147 -2.66 18.07 -2.36
C LYS A 147 -3.59 17.51 -3.44
N ILE A 148 -3.42 16.22 -3.77
CA ILE A 148 -4.09 15.56 -4.88
C ILE A 148 -5.62 15.62 -4.78
N ASN A 149 -6.24 15.70 -5.94
CA ASN A 149 -7.65 15.42 -6.13
C ASN A 149 -7.85 13.90 -6.11
N ILE A 150 -8.70 13.44 -5.19
CA ILE A 150 -9.15 12.06 -5.12
C ILE A 150 -10.67 12.03 -5.07
N SER A 151 -11.24 10.93 -5.56
CA SER A 151 -12.69 10.70 -5.46
C SER A 151 -13.16 10.78 -4.00
N LYS A 152 -14.37 11.33 -3.79
CA LYS A 152 -15.02 11.39 -2.46
C LYS A 152 -15.23 10.02 -1.81
N LYS A 153 -15.15 8.94 -2.59
CA LYS A 153 -15.20 7.57 -2.06
C LYS A 153 -13.96 7.23 -1.23
N PHE A 154 -12.84 7.91 -1.46
CA PHE A 154 -11.63 7.73 -0.68
C PHE A 154 -11.62 8.66 0.54
N HIS A 155 -11.26 8.06 1.66
CA HIS A 155 -10.79 8.77 2.82
C HIS A 155 -9.30 9.07 2.64
N LEU A 156 -8.89 10.25 3.12
CA LEU A 156 -7.49 10.64 3.21
C LEU A 156 -7.19 10.81 4.70
N SER A 157 -6.24 10.04 5.21
CA SER A 157 -5.70 10.24 6.55
C SER A 157 -4.21 10.52 6.48
N GLU A 158 -3.80 11.49 7.28
CA GLU A 158 -2.40 11.76 7.57
C GLU A 158 -2.12 11.32 8.99
N GLU A 159 -1.13 10.44 9.14
CA GLU A 159 -0.60 10.12 10.45
C GLU A 159 0.78 10.74 10.55
N LYS A 160 0.90 11.73 11.44
CA LYS A 160 2.18 12.33 11.83
C LYS A 160 2.71 11.51 13.00
N PHE A 161 3.85 10.86 12.81
CA PHE A 161 4.53 10.24 13.93
C PHE A 161 5.08 11.33 14.85
N LYS A 162 5.10 11.07 16.16
CA LYS A 162 5.57 12.05 17.17
C LYS A 162 7.00 12.57 16.93
N ASN A 163 7.83 11.85 16.17
CA ASN A 163 9.23 12.23 15.88
C ASN A 163 9.44 12.74 14.44
N GLY A 164 8.38 13.16 13.72
CA GLY A 164 8.51 13.91 12.46
C GLY A 164 8.42 13.10 11.15
N GLY A 165 8.16 11.80 11.20
CA GLY A 165 7.81 11.03 9.99
C GLY A 165 6.32 11.14 9.65
N HIS A 166 5.99 10.86 8.39
CA HIS A 166 4.66 11.07 7.84
C HIS A 166 4.19 9.85 7.04
N ILE A 167 2.91 9.50 7.18
CA ILE A 167 2.20 8.58 6.29
C ILE A 167 1.07 9.35 5.65
N LEU A 168 0.96 9.22 4.33
CA LEU A 168 -0.22 9.57 3.57
C LEU A 168 -0.98 8.31 3.22
N HIS A 169 -2.19 8.14 3.76
CA HIS A 169 -3.02 6.96 3.55
C HIS A 169 -4.31 7.35 2.82
N ILE A 170 -4.46 6.87 1.58
CA ILE A 170 -5.63 7.06 0.72
C ILE A 170 -6.39 5.74 0.69
N TYR A 171 -7.59 5.68 1.27
CA TYR A 171 -8.22 4.39 1.53
C TYR A 171 -9.74 4.36 1.40
N THR A 172 -10.21 3.14 1.22
CA THR A 172 -11.59 2.68 1.36
C THR A 172 -11.59 1.42 2.23
N ASP A 173 -12.75 0.87 2.55
CA ASP A 173 -12.88 -0.41 3.24
C ASP A 173 -12.49 -1.63 2.37
N ILE A 174 -12.30 -1.43 1.06
CA ILE A 174 -12.02 -2.50 0.09
C ILE A 174 -10.61 -2.44 -0.51
N HIS A 175 -9.96 -1.28 -0.51
CA HIS A 175 -8.57 -1.10 -0.96
C HIS A 175 -7.97 0.24 -0.51
N SER A 176 -6.63 0.35 -0.54
CA SER A 176 -5.90 1.57 -0.21
C SER A 176 -4.61 1.75 -1.01
N VAL A 177 -4.12 2.98 -1.08
CA VAL A 177 -2.76 3.36 -1.49
C VAL A 177 -2.13 4.16 -0.36
N SER A 178 -0.90 3.83 0.01
CA SER A 178 -0.16 4.51 1.08
C SER A 178 1.20 4.96 0.59
N PHE A 179 1.62 6.14 1.02
CA PHE A 179 2.96 6.66 0.85
C PHE A 179 3.55 7.00 2.21
N TYR A 180 4.75 6.51 2.51
CA TYR A 180 5.41 6.80 3.78
C TYR A 180 6.92 6.68 3.71
N ASP A 181 7.59 7.32 4.66
CA ASP A 181 9.02 7.14 4.92
C ASP A 181 9.25 5.76 5.53
N LYS A 182 9.85 4.86 4.74
CA LYS A 182 10.05 3.48 5.15
C LYS A 182 11.12 3.36 6.21
N LEU A 183 12.20 4.13 6.17
CA LEU A 183 13.26 4.03 7.16
C LEU A 183 12.80 4.55 8.50
N PHE A 184 12.12 5.69 8.50
CA PHE A 184 11.55 6.25 9.72
C PHE A 184 10.52 5.30 10.36
N GLU A 185 9.71 4.62 9.54
CA GLU A 185 8.75 3.63 10.02
C GLU A 185 9.43 2.47 10.78
N LEU A 186 10.62 2.01 10.35
CA LEU A 186 11.38 0.95 11.03
C LEU A 186 11.84 1.33 12.45
N ASP A 187 12.04 2.62 12.72
CA ASP A 187 12.46 3.13 14.04
C ASP A 187 11.31 3.20 15.05
N GLN A 188 10.07 3.31 14.56
CA GLN A 188 8.92 3.48 15.43
C GLN A 188 8.70 2.24 16.31
N GLY A 189 8.13 2.42 17.51
CA GLY A 189 7.68 1.30 18.33
C GLY A 189 6.37 0.70 17.81
N PRO A 190 6.01 -0.55 18.17
CA PRO A 190 4.86 -1.27 17.61
C PRO A 190 3.52 -0.55 17.75
N THR A 191 3.34 0.24 18.81
CA THR A 191 2.10 1.02 19.03
C THR A 191 1.99 2.21 18.09
N LYS A 192 3.12 2.76 17.63
CA LYS A 192 3.19 3.96 16.79
C LYS A 192 3.40 3.65 15.32
N ALA A 193 4.10 2.57 14.99
CA ALA A 193 4.40 2.16 13.62
C ALA A 193 3.13 1.95 12.79
N PHE A 194 3.18 2.26 11.49
CA PHE A 194 2.11 1.92 10.55
C PHE A 194 1.94 0.40 10.46
N ASP A 195 3.07 -0.28 10.39
CA ASP A 195 3.17 -1.73 10.44
C ASP A 195 3.25 -2.18 11.90
N LYS A 196 2.15 -2.71 12.42
CA LYS A 196 2.04 -3.10 13.84
C LYS A 196 2.80 -4.38 14.18
N ASP A 197 3.23 -5.16 13.19
CA ASP A 197 3.84 -6.47 13.38
C ASP A 197 5.38 -6.41 13.26
N GLN A 198 6.01 -5.40 13.86
CA GLN A 198 7.46 -5.23 13.75
C GLN A 198 8.25 -6.38 14.37
N THR A 199 9.37 -6.73 13.75
CA THR A 199 10.34 -7.70 14.27
C THR A 199 11.47 -6.99 15.02
N PRO A 200 12.16 -7.67 15.96
CA PRO A 200 13.37 -7.13 16.58
C PRO A 200 14.46 -6.75 15.57
N SER A 201 14.63 -7.55 14.51
CA SER A 201 15.62 -7.33 13.45
C SER A 201 15.42 -6.01 12.69
N GLN A 202 14.20 -5.51 12.57
CA GLN A 202 13.92 -4.24 11.89
C GLN A 202 14.58 -3.03 12.57
N LYS A 203 14.58 -2.98 13.90
CA LYS A 203 15.20 -1.88 14.65
C LYS A 203 16.72 -1.90 14.53
N MET A 204 17.30 -3.09 14.64
CA MET A 204 18.74 -3.27 14.46
C MET A 204 19.18 -2.87 13.05
N LEU A 205 18.39 -3.25 12.04
CA LEU A 205 18.63 -2.84 10.65
C LEU A 205 18.57 -1.32 10.48
N TYR A 206 17.57 -0.66 11.05
CA TYR A 206 17.47 0.80 11.02
C TYR A 206 18.71 1.47 11.63
N SER A 207 19.13 1.04 12.82
CA SER A 207 20.33 1.58 13.49
C SER A 207 21.59 1.37 12.64
N LYS A 208 21.75 0.19 12.01
CA LYS A 208 22.86 -0.11 11.10
C LYS A 208 22.86 0.82 9.90
N ILE A 209 21.71 1.00 9.24
CA ILE A 209 21.56 1.90 8.08
C ILE A 209 21.86 3.34 8.47
N LYS A 210 21.27 3.87 9.55
CA LYS A 210 21.49 5.27 9.93
C LYS A 210 22.93 5.57 10.33
N LYS A 211 23.67 4.57 10.82
CA LYS A 211 25.11 4.71 11.07
C LYS A 211 25.95 4.76 9.79
N LEU A 212 25.62 3.92 8.79
CA LEU A 212 26.41 3.78 7.57
C LEU A 212 26.00 4.75 6.45
N ASN A 213 24.71 5.10 6.39
CA ASN A 213 24.11 5.94 5.38
C ASN A 213 23.00 6.84 6.00
N PRO A 214 23.38 7.87 6.77
CA PRO A 214 22.44 8.69 7.55
C PRO A 214 21.45 9.47 6.66
N MET A 215 21.86 9.84 5.45
CA MET A 215 21.07 10.62 4.48
C MET A 215 20.21 9.74 3.57
N LEU A 216 20.21 8.42 3.76
CA LEU A 216 19.35 7.54 2.99
C LEU A 216 17.88 7.87 3.26
N GLU A 217 17.14 8.03 2.18
CA GLU A 217 15.71 8.31 2.16
C GLU A 217 15.02 7.23 1.32
N VAL A 218 14.02 6.56 1.90
CA VAL A 218 13.29 5.49 1.21
C VAL A 218 11.79 5.79 1.30
N LEU A 219 11.23 6.26 0.20
CA LEU A 219 9.78 6.38 0.04
C LEU A 219 9.22 5.00 -0.30
N ARG A 220 8.19 4.58 0.41
CA ARG A 220 7.42 3.39 0.03
C ARG A 220 6.05 3.77 -0.48
N MET A 221 5.71 3.23 -1.65
CA MET A 221 4.34 3.16 -2.14
C MET A 221 3.77 1.77 -1.86
N GLU A 222 2.62 1.67 -1.23
CA GLU A 222 1.96 0.40 -0.91
C GLU A 222 0.48 0.43 -1.34
N VAL A 223 0.10 -0.52 -2.18
CA VAL A 223 -1.27 -0.74 -2.65
C VAL A 223 -1.83 -1.99 -1.98
N ARG A 224 -2.93 -1.85 -1.24
CA ARG A 224 -3.58 -2.96 -0.55
C ARG A 224 -4.91 -3.27 -1.22
N LEU A 225 -5.06 -4.47 -1.79
CA LEU A 225 -6.34 -4.97 -2.30
C LEU A 225 -6.97 -5.86 -1.21
N ILE A 226 -7.76 -5.25 -0.33
CA ILE A 226 -8.19 -5.82 0.96
C ILE A 226 -9.31 -6.84 0.78
N ARG A 227 -10.25 -6.58 -0.14
CA ARG A 227 -11.37 -7.49 -0.41
C ARG A 227 -11.26 -8.14 -1.77
N ARG A 228 -11.50 -9.45 -1.80
CA ARG A 228 -11.44 -10.28 -3.00
C ARG A 228 -12.23 -9.76 -4.22
N PRO A 229 -13.47 -9.26 -4.11
CA PRO A 229 -14.17 -8.72 -5.29
C PRO A 229 -13.42 -7.55 -5.93
N LYS A 230 -12.83 -6.66 -5.12
CA LYS A 230 -12.01 -5.55 -5.62
C LYS A 230 -10.70 -6.06 -6.21
N MET A 231 -10.05 -7.02 -5.56
CA MET A 231 -8.85 -7.68 -6.09
C MET A 231 -9.11 -8.28 -7.47
N ASN A 232 -10.16 -9.10 -7.61
CA ASN A 232 -10.55 -9.71 -8.88
C ASN A 232 -10.85 -8.66 -9.95
N SER A 233 -11.62 -7.61 -9.61
CA SER A 233 -11.91 -6.52 -10.54
C SER A 233 -10.65 -5.80 -11.03
N VAL A 234 -9.69 -5.53 -10.14
CA VAL A 234 -8.41 -4.90 -10.52
C VAL A 234 -7.60 -5.85 -11.39
N LEU A 235 -7.46 -7.12 -11.01
CA LEU A 235 -6.73 -8.11 -11.80
C LEU A 235 -7.31 -8.28 -13.20
N LYS A 236 -8.63 -8.39 -13.32
CA LYS A 236 -9.33 -8.46 -14.60
C LYS A 236 -9.07 -7.24 -15.47
N ASN A 237 -9.14 -6.03 -14.90
CA ASN A 237 -8.84 -4.80 -15.63
C ASN A 237 -7.38 -4.75 -16.13
N LEU A 238 -6.46 -5.41 -15.43
CA LEU A 238 -5.05 -5.52 -15.79
C LEU A 238 -4.74 -6.72 -16.71
N GLY A 239 -5.77 -7.46 -17.16
CA GLY A 239 -5.64 -8.59 -18.08
C GLY A 239 -5.30 -9.93 -17.41
N PHE A 240 -5.46 -10.05 -16.09
CA PHE A 240 -5.22 -11.28 -15.34
C PHE A 240 -6.52 -12.03 -15.00
N LYS A 241 -6.39 -13.32 -14.66
CA LYS A 241 -7.52 -14.16 -14.23
C LYS A 241 -8.00 -13.77 -12.83
N GLU A 242 -9.30 -13.91 -12.61
CA GLU A 242 -9.91 -13.79 -11.29
C GLU A 242 -9.59 -15.01 -10.42
N ASN A 243 -9.70 -14.86 -9.09
CA ASN A 243 -9.46 -15.92 -8.11
C ASN A 243 -8.04 -16.51 -8.19
N PRO A 244 -7.00 -15.66 -8.06
CA PRO A 244 -5.63 -16.12 -8.19
C PRO A 244 -5.22 -17.03 -7.02
N THR A 245 -4.29 -17.93 -7.31
CA THR A 245 -3.55 -18.69 -6.29
C THR A 245 -2.41 -17.87 -5.70
N LEU A 246 -1.80 -18.35 -4.61
CA LEU A 246 -0.60 -17.74 -4.05
C LEU A 246 0.53 -17.68 -5.09
N LYS A 247 0.71 -18.76 -5.87
CA LYS A 247 1.69 -18.82 -6.97
C LYS A 247 1.43 -17.77 -8.05
N ASP A 248 0.16 -17.49 -8.36
CA ASP A 248 -0.19 -16.48 -9.35
C ASP A 248 0.19 -15.07 -8.89
N VAL A 249 -0.24 -14.67 -7.68
CA VAL A 249 0.00 -13.30 -7.17
C VAL A 249 1.46 -13.01 -6.84
N PHE A 250 2.28 -14.05 -6.69
CA PHE A 250 3.72 -13.90 -6.46
C PHE A 250 4.47 -13.36 -7.68
N LYS A 251 3.82 -13.36 -8.86
CA LYS A 251 4.43 -12.86 -10.09
C LYS A 251 4.72 -11.35 -10.01
N LYS A 252 5.95 -10.98 -10.41
CA LYS A 252 6.46 -9.60 -10.51
C LYS A 252 5.50 -8.75 -11.35
N ASP A 253 5.10 -9.26 -12.52
CA ASP A 253 4.23 -8.54 -13.46
C ASP A 253 2.89 -8.13 -12.83
N ILE A 254 2.27 -9.01 -12.03
CA ILE A 254 1.02 -8.70 -11.31
C ILE A 254 1.26 -7.55 -10.33
N CYS A 255 2.26 -7.69 -9.45
CA CYS A 255 2.55 -6.67 -8.44
C CYS A 255 2.94 -5.33 -9.07
N GLN A 256 3.72 -5.36 -10.13
CA GLN A 256 4.15 -4.17 -10.86
C GLN A 256 2.97 -3.44 -11.49
N LYS A 257 2.12 -4.16 -12.24
CA LYS A 257 0.95 -3.56 -12.88
C LYS A 257 -0.06 -3.02 -11.87
N ILE A 258 -0.22 -3.65 -10.71
CA ILE A 258 -1.05 -3.11 -9.61
C ILE A 258 -0.49 -1.77 -9.14
N VAL A 259 0.80 -1.70 -8.80
CA VAL A 259 1.42 -0.46 -8.30
C VAL A 259 1.36 0.64 -9.37
N LEU A 260 1.70 0.31 -10.62
CA LEU A 260 1.65 1.23 -11.75
C LEU A 260 0.24 1.76 -12.01
N PHE A 261 -0.77 0.89 -12.01
CA PHE A 261 -2.16 1.28 -12.21
C PHE A 261 -2.61 2.31 -11.17
N TYR A 262 -2.32 2.08 -9.89
CA TYR A 262 -2.69 3.05 -8.85
C TYR A 262 -1.90 4.34 -8.94
N TRP A 263 -0.62 4.27 -9.32
CA TRP A 263 0.20 5.45 -9.52
C TRP A 263 -0.34 6.32 -10.67
N GLU A 264 -0.60 5.72 -11.83
CA GLU A 264 -1.07 6.46 -13.01
C GLU A 264 -2.54 6.88 -12.88
N GLU A 265 -3.45 6.01 -12.43
CA GLU A 265 -4.89 6.31 -12.45
C GLU A 265 -5.39 7.07 -11.22
N VAL A 266 -4.83 6.78 -10.04
CA VAL A 266 -5.33 7.37 -8.78
C VAL A 266 -4.47 8.55 -8.35
N ILE A 267 -3.16 8.49 -8.56
CA ILE A 267 -2.25 9.51 -8.04
C ILE A 267 -1.91 10.56 -9.09
N LYS A 268 -1.46 10.17 -10.28
CA LYS A 268 -0.93 11.10 -11.30
C LYS A 268 -1.98 11.60 -12.29
N GLY A 269 -2.88 10.74 -12.76
CA GLY A 269 -3.77 11.01 -13.89
C GLY A 269 -4.60 12.28 -13.77
N GLU A 270 -5.31 12.46 -12.64
CA GLU A 270 -6.10 13.67 -12.39
C GLU A 270 -5.33 14.81 -11.70
N ASN A 271 -4.01 14.67 -11.51
CA ASN A 271 -3.23 15.53 -10.62
C ASN A 271 -1.90 16.02 -11.18
N ILE A 272 -1.54 15.67 -12.41
CA ILE A 272 -0.23 15.97 -12.99
C ILE A 272 0.14 17.46 -12.94
N PHE A 273 -0.85 18.36 -13.04
CA PHE A 273 -0.61 19.81 -12.92
C PHE A 273 -0.08 20.24 -11.53
N LEU A 274 -0.41 19.49 -10.48
CA LEU A 274 0.08 19.76 -9.12
C LEU A 274 1.59 19.54 -9.03
N PHE A 275 2.16 18.67 -9.88
CA PHE A 275 3.56 18.27 -9.81
C PHE A 275 4.47 19.03 -10.78
N GLU A 276 3.95 20.05 -11.45
CA GLU A 276 4.76 20.95 -12.28
C GLU A 276 5.81 21.68 -11.43
N LEU A 277 7.04 21.75 -11.93
CA LEU A 277 8.15 22.42 -11.23
C LEU A 277 7.93 23.94 -11.08
N SER A 278 7.21 24.56 -12.02
CA SER A 278 6.94 26.00 -12.02
C SER A 278 5.60 26.33 -11.39
N ASN A 279 5.63 27.24 -10.40
CA ASN A 279 4.44 27.77 -9.73
C ASN A 279 4.18 29.25 -10.01
N ASN A 280 4.80 29.85 -11.03
CA ASN A 280 4.61 31.26 -11.36
C ASN A 280 3.25 31.50 -12.05
N PRO A 281 2.31 32.28 -11.45
CA PRO A 281 0.98 32.50 -12.00
C PRO A 281 0.97 33.22 -13.34
N MET A 282 1.87 34.19 -13.55
CA MET A 282 1.96 34.94 -14.80
C MET A 282 2.49 34.08 -15.96
N LYS A 283 3.47 33.20 -15.70
CA LYS A 283 3.93 32.22 -16.70
C LYS A 283 2.82 31.25 -17.07
N LEU A 284 2.05 30.77 -16.09
CA LEU A 284 0.87 29.93 -16.32
C LEU A 284 -0.18 30.66 -17.16
N TYR A 285 -0.47 31.93 -16.84
CA TYR A 285 -1.43 32.76 -17.57
C TYR A 285 -1.03 32.92 -19.04
N ALA A 286 0.21 33.32 -19.30
CA ALA A 286 0.75 33.46 -20.65
C ALA A 286 0.64 32.14 -21.43
N ARG A 287 1.00 31.02 -20.80
CA ARG A 287 0.89 29.68 -21.39
C ARG A 287 -0.55 29.30 -21.74
N ILE A 288 -1.52 29.62 -20.87
CA ILE A 288 -2.93 29.35 -21.13
C ILE A 288 -3.40 30.10 -22.38
N LEU A 289 -3.07 31.39 -22.51
CA LEU A 289 -3.43 32.21 -23.67
C LEU A 289 -2.77 31.71 -24.96
N GLN A 290 -1.47 31.37 -24.90
CA GLN A 290 -0.72 30.84 -26.05
C GLN A 290 -1.27 29.49 -26.53
N THR A 291 -1.61 28.59 -25.61
CA THR A 291 -2.09 27.24 -25.95
C THR A 291 -3.55 27.23 -26.36
N ASN A 292 -4.33 28.24 -25.96
CA ASN A 292 -5.76 28.35 -26.27
C ASN A 292 -6.09 29.75 -26.81
N PRO A 293 -5.78 30.07 -28.07
CA PRO A 293 -5.96 31.43 -28.61
C PRO A 293 -7.40 31.96 -28.59
N LYS A 294 -8.40 31.08 -28.50
CA LYS A 294 -9.83 31.41 -28.43
C LYS A 294 -10.37 31.51 -26.99
N ILE A 295 -9.56 31.26 -25.97
CA ILE A 295 -10.01 31.32 -24.58
C ILE A 295 -10.35 32.76 -24.20
N LYS A 296 -11.44 32.96 -23.46
CA LYS A 296 -11.76 34.29 -22.93
C LYS A 296 -10.78 34.64 -21.82
N VAL A 297 -10.35 35.90 -21.74
CA VAL A 297 -9.44 36.42 -20.70
C VAL A 297 -9.88 36.02 -19.28
N LYS A 298 -11.16 36.21 -18.96
CA LYS A 298 -11.75 35.82 -17.67
C LYS A 298 -11.62 34.32 -17.39
N GLU A 299 -11.78 33.47 -18.41
CA GLU A 299 -11.63 32.02 -18.25
C GLU A 299 -10.16 31.64 -18.01
N ALA A 300 -9.23 32.28 -18.71
CA ALA A 300 -7.80 32.08 -18.46
C ALA A 300 -7.39 32.51 -17.04
N MET A 301 -7.88 33.66 -16.56
CA MET A 301 -7.67 34.10 -15.17
C MET A 301 -8.25 33.10 -14.16
N ASN A 302 -9.44 32.56 -14.42
CA ASN A 302 -10.06 31.56 -13.55
C ASN A 302 -9.22 30.27 -13.47
N LEU A 303 -8.61 29.82 -14.57
CA LEU A 303 -7.73 28.65 -14.57
C LEU A 303 -6.44 28.90 -13.76
N VAL A 304 -5.88 30.11 -13.83
CA VAL A 304 -4.74 30.50 -12.99
C VAL A 304 -5.13 30.48 -11.51
N ALA A 305 -6.25 31.13 -11.16
CA ALA A 305 -6.74 31.15 -9.78
C ALA A 305 -7.00 29.73 -9.26
N LEU A 306 -7.63 28.88 -10.08
CA LEU A 306 -7.85 27.47 -9.77
C LEU A 306 -6.54 26.73 -9.50
N SER A 307 -5.52 26.93 -10.34
CA SER A 307 -4.21 26.29 -10.15
C SER A 307 -3.53 26.74 -8.87
N VAL A 308 -3.59 28.04 -8.53
CA VAL A 308 -2.96 28.58 -7.32
C VAL A 308 -3.65 28.02 -6.08
N LEU A 309 -4.98 28.06 -6.04
CA LEU A 309 -5.76 27.55 -4.91
C LEU A 309 -5.61 26.04 -4.72
N ALA A 310 -5.50 25.29 -5.82
CA ALA A 310 -5.31 23.83 -5.76
C ALA A 310 -3.92 23.41 -5.28
N LYS A 311 -2.90 24.25 -5.48
CA LYS A 311 -1.50 23.98 -5.11
C LYS A 311 -1.13 24.49 -3.71
N ASP A 312 -2.03 25.21 -3.06
CA ASP A 312 -1.89 25.66 -1.68
C ASP A 312 -1.73 24.47 -0.71
N ASP A 313 -1.32 24.75 0.53
CA ASP A 313 -1.03 23.72 1.52
C ASP A 313 -2.22 22.79 1.84
N GLY A 314 -3.44 23.34 1.78
CA GLY A 314 -4.70 22.59 1.93
C GLY A 314 -5.08 21.71 0.74
N GLY A 315 -4.43 21.94 -0.40
CA GLY A 315 -4.67 21.26 -1.65
C GLY A 315 -6.11 21.34 -2.17
N ILE A 316 -6.44 20.44 -3.09
CA ILE A 316 -7.74 20.41 -3.74
C ILE A 316 -8.87 20.05 -2.76
N ARG A 317 -8.58 19.27 -1.72
CA ARG A 317 -9.58 18.81 -0.75
C ARG A 317 -10.09 19.93 0.15
N GLU A 318 -9.18 20.75 0.71
CA GLU A 318 -9.59 21.91 1.49
C GLU A 318 -10.30 22.93 0.60
N PHE A 319 -9.74 23.23 -0.57
CA PHE A 319 -10.36 24.12 -1.54
C PHE A 319 -11.79 23.69 -1.90
N ARG A 320 -12.01 22.39 -2.15
CA ARG A 320 -13.34 21.82 -2.39
C ARG A 320 -14.27 22.01 -1.20
N THR A 321 -13.79 21.72 0.00
CA THR A 321 -14.60 21.80 1.23
C THR A 321 -15.06 23.24 1.49
N LEU A 322 -14.17 24.22 1.33
CA LEU A 322 -14.52 25.63 1.47
C LEU A 322 -15.51 26.08 0.39
N THR A 323 -15.32 25.63 -0.85
CA THR A 323 -16.19 25.96 -1.98
C THR A 323 -17.59 25.37 -1.83
N GLU A 324 -17.71 24.10 -1.46
CA GLU A 324 -18.99 23.39 -1.29
C GLU A 324 -19.82 23.93 -0.11
N LYS A 325 -19.23 24.65 0.85
CA LYS A 325 -19.99 25.40 1.88
C LYS A 325 -20.84 26.53 1.29
N ARG A 326 -20.49 27.04 0.11
CA ARG A 326 -21.15 28.17 -0.54
C ARG A 326 -21.82 27.81 -1.86
N THR A 327 -21.68 26.56 -2.31
CA THR A 327 -22.15 26.14 -3.64
C THR A 327 -22.62 24.68 -3.65
N LYS A 328 -23.50 24.33 -4.59
CA LYS A 328 -23.96 22.94 -4.75
C LYS A 328 -22.85 22.05 -5.33
N GLN A 329 -22.86 20.75 -5.01
CA GLN A 329 -21.90 19.77 -5.54
C GLN A 329 -21.78 19.79 -7.09
N ARG A 330 -22.88 20.03 -7.81
CA ARG A 330 -22.86 20.18 -9.27
C ARG A 330 -21.93 21.29 -9.78
N ASN A 331 -21.79 22.36 -9.01
CA ASN A 331 -20.94 23.49 -9.36
C ASN A 331 -19.46 23.15 -9.13
N TRP A 332 -19.15 22.32 -8.12
CA TRP A 332 -17.80 21.78 -7.97
C TRP A 332 -17.38 20.98 -9.20
N TYR A 333 -18.27 20.14 -9.76
CA TYR A 333 -17.91 19.37 -10.95
C TYR A 333 -17.55 20.26 -12.15
N ARG A 334 -18.24 21.39 -12.32
CA ARG A 334 -17.88 22.40 -13.32
C ARG A 334 -16.53 23.06 -13.05
N ILE A 335 -16.19 23.30 -11.78
CA ILE A 335 -14.86 23.79 -11.39
C ILE A 335 -13.79 22.73 -11.68
N SER A 336 -14.08 21.45 -11.39
CA SER A 336 -13.17 20.34 -11.65
C SER A 336 -12.91 20.07 -13.13
N ASP A 337 -13.79 20.51 -14.04
CA ASP A 337 -13.48 20.51 -15.47
C ASP A 337 -12.31 21.45 -15.80
N GLY A 338 -12.11 22.52 -15.02
CA GLY A 338 -10.91 23.34 -15.08
C GLY A 338 -9.63 22.58 -14.69
N ILE A 339 -9.72 21.67 -13.71
CA ILE A 339 -8.59 20.80 -13.32
C ILE A 339 -8.18 19.91 -14.50
N LYS A 340 -9.15 19.34 -15.23
CA LYS A 340 -8.86 18.54 -16.44
C LYS A 340 -8.11 19.36 -17.50
N LYS A 341 -8.48 20.64 -17.69
CA LYS A 341 -7.77 21.55 -18.59
C LYS A 341 -6.33 21.81 -18.11
N LEU A 342 -6.14 22.02 -16.81
CA LEU A 342 -4.81 22.20 -16.21
C LEU A 342 -3.93 20.96 -16.37
N ASN A 343 -4.46 19.76 -16.15
CA ASN A 343 -3.75 18.50 -16.39
C ASN A 343 -3.25 18.39 -17.83
N LYS A 344 -4.14 18.65 -18.80
CA LYS A 344 -3.77 18.63 -20.22
C LYS A 344 -2.67 19.64 -20.57
N LEU A 345 -2.67 20.81 -19.93
CA LEU A 345 -1.61 21.82 -20.11
C LEU A 345 -0.28 21.36 -19.50
N ALA A 346 -0.33 20.61 -18.41
CA ALA A 346 0.83 20.13 -17.68
C ALA A 346 1.52 18.90 -18.30
N GLU A 347 0.84 18.14 -19.16
CA GLU A 347 1.41 16.96 -19.86
C GLU A 347 2.74 17.25 -20.60
N LYS A 348 2.92 18.48 -21.08
CA LYS A 348 4.12 18.90 -21.84
C LYS A 348 5.13 19.67 -20.98
N GLN A 349 4.93 19.73 -19.67
CA GLN A 349 5.68 20.61 -18.79
C GLN A 349 6.69 19.82 -17.97
N PRO A 350 7.82 20.44 -17.60
CA PRO A 350 8.75 19.84 -16.67
C PRO A 350 8.06 19.65 -15.31
N LEU A 351 7.99 18.39 -14.88
CA LEU A 351 7.55 18.02 -13.53
C LEU A 351 8.76 18.03 -12.60
N HIS A 352 8.50 18.03 -11.29
CA HIS A 352 9.55 17.75 -10.32
C HIS A 352 10.21 16.38 -10.61
N SER A 353 11.54 16.29 -10.47
CA SER A 353 12.28 15.08 -10.82
C SER A 353 11.91 13.87 -9.96
N TRP A 354 11.37 14.07 -8.76
CA TRP A 354 10.83 12.97 -7.93
C TRP A 354 9.67 12.22 -8.62
N VAL A 355 8.87 12.87 -9.45
CA VAL A 355 7.78 12.21 -10.19
C VAL A 355 8.37 11.18 -11.15
N LYS A 356 9.38 11.60 -11.92
CA LYS A 356 10.11 10.72 -12.84
C LYS A 356 10.83 9.61 -12.07
N GLN A 357 11.42 9.91 -10.92
CA GLN A 357 12.05 8.90 -10.07
C GLN A 357 11.08 7.81 -9.63
N ILE A 358 9.84 8.17 -9.28
CA ILE A 358 8.78 7.20 -8.96
C ILE A 358 8.36 6.42 -10.21
N ASP A 359 8.12 7.11 -11.34
CA ASP A 359 7.80 6.47 -12.62
C ASP A 359 8.84 5.39 -12.98
N ASP A 360 10.12 5.76 -12.96
CA ASP A 360 11.23 4.88 -13.31
C ASP A 360 11.37 3.73 -12.31
N ALA A 361 11.25 4.00 -11.00
CA ALA A 361 11.31 2.95 -9.97
C ALA A 361 10.18 1.92 -10.09
N ILE A 362 8.96 2.35 -10.48
CA ILE A 362 7.83 1.45 -10.71
C ILE A 362 7.98 0.69 -12.04
N LYS A 363 8.51 1.32 -13.10
CA LYS A 363 8.73 0.68 -14.41
C LYS A 363 9.88 -0.32 -14.41
N GLU A 364 10.98 -0.02 -13.74
CA GLU A 364 12.09 -0.98 -13.58
C GLU A 364 11.72 -2.08 -12.58
N PHE A 365 11.06 -1.67 -11.48
CA PHE A 365 10.59 -2.54 -10.41
C PHE A 365 11.69 -3.51 -9.92
N LYS A 366 12.93 -3.00 -9.80
CA LYS A 366 14.07 -3.73 -9.24
C LYS A 366 13.87 -3.89 -7.74
N PRO A 367 14.14 -5.05 -7.11
CA PRO A 367 13.99 -5.20 -5.66
C PRO A 367 14.99 -4.31 -4.91
N LEU A 368 14.59 -3.77 -3.76
CA LEU A 368 15.53 -3.22 -2.78
C LEU A 368 16.14 -4.37 -1.95
N LYS A 369 17.47 -4.46 -1.89
CA LYS A 369 18.26 -5.48 -1.17
C LYS A 369 19.23 -4.83 -0.17
N GLU A 370 19.95 -5.64 0.62
CA GLU A 370 20.90 -5.13 1.63
C GLU A 370 22.01 -4.28 1.02
N SER A 371 22.60 -4.72 -0.09
CA SER A 371 23.68 -4.03 -0.81
C SER A 371 23.31 -2.64 -1.31
N ASP A 372 22.00 -2.33 -1.42
CA ASP A 372 21.53 -1.03 -1.89
C ASP A 372 21.47 0.02 -0.78
N VAL A 373 21.45 -0.43 0.49
CA VAL A 373 21.24 0.44 1.66
C VAL A 373 22.42 0.41 2.64
N ILE A 374 23.21 -0.66 2.61
CA ILE A 374 24.42 -0.85 3.40
C ILE A 374 25.56 -1.13 2.41
N PRO A 375 26.37 -0.10 2.08
CA PRO A 375 27.53 -0.26 1.20
C PRO A 375 28.69 -0.99 1.86
#